data_AF-A0A7V9L9A5-F1
#
_entry.id   AF-A0A7V9L9A5-F1
#
_cell.length_a   1.000
_cell.length_b   1.000
_cell.length_c   1.000
_cell.angle_alpha   90.00
_cell.angle_beta   90.00
_cell.angle_gamma   90.00
#
_symmetry.space_group_name_H-M   'P 1'
#
loop_
_entity.id
_entity.type
_entity.pdbx_description
1 polymer ?
#
loop_
_entity_poly.entity_id
_entity_poly.type
_entity_poly.pdbx_seq_one_letter_code
_entity_poly.pdbx_strand_id
1 'polypeptide(L)'
;MRLRWLLALLVTAPLGACSADAGNEVDDEDWLDGKGDGASAVDIAATHLDVDLATSNAVATIELENNGNVELEIGDLAIAGVRDDRGNRKFKIVGNKLRVSNVRGAMTITYSFLQHDMANGLLPGGSTVIWPYFCGNLFPCHSKPADGTTFTLSLDNV
;
A
#
# COMPACT_ATOMS: atom_id res chain seq x y z
N MET A 1 58.68 44.20 9.29
CA MET A 1 58.32 43.05 8.44
C MET A 1 56.81 42.84 8.62
N ARG A 2 55.95 43.31 7.69
CA ARG A 2 55.28 42.50 6.63
C ARG A 2 54.98 41.08 7.16
N LEU A 3 53.75 40.57 7.19
CA LEU A 3 52.82 40.48 6.08
C LEU A 3 51.53 39.77 6.54
N ARG A 4 50.34 40.34 6.24
CA ARG A 4 49.02 39.73 5.90
C ARG A 4 48.45 38.64 6.88
N TRP A 5 47.15 38.51 7.09
CA TRP A 5 46.29 37.63 6.27
C TRP A 5 44.81 37.78 6.73
N LEU A 6 43.95 37.93 5.71
CA LEU A 6 42.54 37.53 5.56
C LEU A 6 41.44 38.15 6.45
N LEU A 7 40.78 39.16 5.87
CA LEU A 7 39.34 39.37 6.02
C LEU A 7 38.59 38.12 5.51
N ALA A 8 37.73 37.54 6.36
CA ALA A 8 36.68 36.63 5.92
C ALA A 8 35.39 37.43 5.71
N LEU A 9 34.96 37.53 4.45
CA LEU A 9 33.70 38.13 4.05
C LEU A 9 32.58 37.12 4.34
N LEU A 10 31.77 37.35 5.37
CA LEU A 10 30.53 36.60 5.60
C LEU A 10 29.46 37.11 4.64
N VAL A 11 29.17 36.33 3.59
CA VAL A 11 28.00 36.51 2.73
C VAL A 11 26.84 35.74 3.37
N THR A 12 25.97 36.43 4.08
CA THR A 12 24.68 35.90 4.53
C THR A 12 23.70 35.90 3.35
N ALA A 13 23.45 34.72 2.78
CA ALA A 13 22.37 34.54 1.82
C ALA A 13 21.02 34.60 2.55
N PRO A 14 20.03 35.38 2.09
CA PRO A 14 18.67 35.25 2.57
C PRO A 14 18.13 33.90 2.13
N LEU A 15 17.86 33.02 3.10
CA LEU A 15 16.99 31.87 2.89
C LEU A 15 15.63 32.42 2.48
N GLY A 16 15.35 32.34 1.17
CA GLY A 16 14.01 32.51 0.65
C GLY A 16 13.13 31.47 1.33
N ALA A 17 12.33 31.94 2.29
CA ALA A 17 11.23 31.18 2.82
C ALA A 17 10.23 30.97 1.68
N CYS A 18 10.34 29.84 0.98
CA CYS A 18 9.21 29.31 0.23
C CYS A 18 8.13 28.97 1.26
N SER A 19 7.23 29.93 1.48
CA SER A 19 5.93 29.66 2.07
C SER A 19 5.25 28.69 1.11
N ALA A 20 5.32 27.40 1.43
CA ALA A 20 4.51 26.40 0.77
C ALA A 20 3.06 26.81 1.01
N ASP A 21 2.39 27.10 -0.08
CA ASP A 21 0.97 27.35 -0.16
C ASP A 21 0.24 26.25 0.62
N ALA A 22 -0.49 26.64 1.67
CA ALA A 22 -1.32 25.75 2.46
C ALA A 22 -2.54 25.39 1.60
N GLY A 23 -2.31 24.56 0.59
CA GLY A 23 -3.35 23.77 -0.03
C GLY A 23 -4.02 22.99 1.09
N ASN A 24 -5.33 23.16 1.19
CA ASN A 24 -6.20 22.58 2.20
C ASN A 24 -6.15 21.03 2.14
N GLU A 25 -5.10 20.40 2.68
CA GLU A 25 -4.95 18.94 2.93
C GLU A 25 -5.84 18.50 4.10
N VAL A 26 -7.10 18.93 4.06
CA VAL A 26 -8.12 18.36 4.93
C VAL A 26 -8.51 17.03 4.27
N ASP A 27 -8.49 15.95 5.05
CA ASP A 27 -9.14 14.64 4.82
C ASP A 27 -8.28 13.38 4.58
N ASP A 28 -6.97 13.46 4.30
CA ASP A 28 -6.17 12.23 4.09
C ASP A 28 -5.91 11.46 5.41
N GLU A 29 -5.61 12.17 6.50
CA GLU A 29 -5.34 11.52 7.81
C GLU A 29 -6.63 11.10 8.53
N ASP A 30 -7.70 11.90 8.44
CA ASP A 30 -9.00 11.58 9.04
C ASP A 30 -9.63 10.33 8.40
N TRP A 31 -9.49 10.14 7.07
CA TRP A 31 -9.94 8.92 6.40
C TRP A 31 -9.13 7.69 6.84
N LEU A 32 -7.80 7.82 6.95
CA LEU A 32 -6.92 6.77 7.46
C LEU A 32 -7.25 6.37 8.91
N ASP A 33 -7.66 7.33 9.75
CA ASP A 33 -8.02 7.12 11.16
C ASP A 33 -9.37 6.46 11.41
N GLY A 34 -10.08 6.03 10.36
CA GLY A 34 -11.37 5.38 10.55
C GLY A 34 -12.58 6.32 10.53
N LYS A 35 -12.36 7.64 10.44
CA LYS A 35 -13.46 8.61 10.47
C LYS A 35 -14.18 8.74 9.12
N GLY A 36 -13.49 8.42 8.03
CA GLY A 36 -14.12 8.22 6.72
C GLY A 36 -14.84 6.87 6.68
N ASP A 37 -16.04 6.84 6.12
CA ASP A 37 -16.74 5.59 5.85
C ASP A 37 -16.05 4.84 4.70
N GLY A 38 -15.91 3.51 4.85
CA GLY A 38 -15.31 2.67 3.81
C GLY A 38 -16.11 2.66 2.50
N ALA A 39 -17.31 3.24 2.49
CA ALA A 39 -18.16 3.40 1.31
C ALA A 39 -17.56 4.36 0.26
N SER A 40 -16.60 5.20 0.65
CA SER A 40 -15.87 6.06 -0.29
C SER A 40 -14.63 5.39 -0.90
N ALA A 41 -14.38 4.10 -0.61
CA ALA A 41 -13.26 3.38 -1.19
C ALA A 41 -13.52 3.10 -2.67
N VAL A 42 -12.46 3.20 -3.48
CA VAL A 42 -12.54 2.95 -4.91
C VAL A 42 -12.49 1.46 -5.21
N ASP A 43 -13.26 1.05 -6.22
CA ASP A 43 -13.29 -0.32 -6.73
C ASP A 43 -11.99 -0.72 -7.45
N ILE A 44 -11.75 -2.03 -7.47
CA ILE A 44 -10.55 -2.65 -8.06
C ILE A 44 -10.88 -3.16 -9.46
N ALA A 45 -10.13 -2.67 -10.45
CA ALA A 45 -10.22 -3.13 -11.83
C ALA A 45 -9.45 -4.45 -12.04
N ALA A 46 -8.23 -4.54 -11.49
CA ALA A 46 -7.40 -5.74 -11.61
C ALA A 46 -6.49 -5.96 -10.41
N THR A 47 -6.16 -7.22 -10.15
CA THR A 47 -5.18 -7.65 -9.15
C THR A 47 -4.18 -8.60 -9.81
N HIS A 48 -2.90 -8.23 -9.77
CA HIS A 48 -1.79 -9.07 -10.21
C HIS A 48 -0.97 -9.49 -9.00
N LEU A 49 -0.76 -10.79 -8.84
CA LEU A 49 -0.04 -11.37 -7.71
C LEU A 49 1.25 -12.01 -8.20
N ASP A 50 2.38 -11.56 -7.67
CA ASP A 50 3.68 -12.20 -7.84
C ASP A 50 4.07 -12.82 -6.49
N VAL A 51 4.13 -14.14 -6.43
CA VAL A 51 4.26 -14.89 -5.17
C VAL A 51 5.48 -15.79 -5.18
N ASP A 52 6.35 -15.61 -4.19
CA ASP A 52 7.47 -16.51 -3.89
C ASP A 52 7.05 -17.52 -2.81
N LEU A 53 6.89 -18.79 -3.18
CA LEU A 53 6.41 -19.81 -2.25
C LEU A 53 7.47 -20.28 -1.25
N ALA A 54 8.75 -20.24 -1.62
CA ALA A 54 9.85 -20.65 -0.74
C ALA A 54 9.98 -19.72 0.48
N THR A 55 9.69 -18.44 0.30
CA THR A 55 9.81 -17.42 1.35
C THR A 55 8.47 -16.89 1.87
N SER A 56 7.35 -17.28 1.24
CA SER A 56 6.00 -16.76 1.53
C SER A 56 5.91 -15.23 1.45
N ASN A 57 6.73 -14.64 0.59
CA ASN A 57 6.69 -13.22 0.27
C ASN A 57 5.95 -13.01 -1.05
N ALA A 58 5.27 -11.88 -1.17
CA ALA A 58 4.54 -11.55 -2.36
C ALA A 58 4.46 -10.05 -2.62
N VAL A 59 4.17 -9.73 -3.87
CA VAL A 59 3.83 -8.40 -4.34
C VAL A 59 2.45 -8.46 -4.99
N ALA A 60 1.54 -7.61 -4.54
CA ALA A 60 0.26 -7.40 -5.18
C ALA A 60 0.28 -6.05 -5.91
N THR A 61 0.04 -6.06 -7.22
CA THR A 61 -0.21 -4.84 -7.99
C THR A 61 -1.71 -4.71 -8.23
N ILE A 62 -2.29 -3.64 -7.70
CA ILE A 62 -3.71 -3.34 -7.71
C ILE A 62 -3.97 -2.20 -8.69
N GLU A 63 -4.72 -2.48 -9.74
CA GLU A 63 -5.23 -1.45 -10.64
C GLU A 63 -6.61 -1.01 -10.15
N LEU A 64 -6.77 0.29 -9.95
CA LEU A 64 -8.02 0.89 -9.50
C LEU A 64 -8.86 1.32 -10.69
N GLU A 65 -10.20 1.27 -10.55
CA GLU A 65 -11.08 1.86 -11.58
C GLU A 65 -10.90 3.38 -11.68
N ASN A 66 -10.61 4.03 -10.54
CA ASN A 66 -10.36 5.46 -10.44
C ASN A 66 -9.28 5.75 -9.40
N ASN A 67 -8.72 6.97 -9.41
CA ASN A 67 -7.86 7.42 -8.31
C ASN A 67 -8.73 7.69 -7.06
N GLY A 68 -8.21 7.41 -5.86
CA GLY A 68 -8.93 7.71 -4.63
C GLY A 68 -8.45 6.91 -3.42
N ASN A 69 -9.31 6.79 -2.42
CA ASN A 69 -9.01 6.04 -1.20
C ASN A 69 -9.26 4.55 -1.41
N VAL A 70 -8.43 3.70 -0.81
CA VAL A 70 -8.46 2.25 -1.01
C VAL A 70 -8.52 1.55 0.34
N GLU A 71 -9.52 0.69 0.51
CA GLU A 71 -9.66 -0.20 1.67
C GLU A 71 -9.62 -1.66 1.20
N LEU A 72 -8.70 -2.46 1.74
CA LEU A 72 -8.53 -3.89 1.40
C LEU A 72 -8.54 -4.74 2.65
N GLU A 73 -9.15 -5.91 2.59
CA GLU A 73 -9.03 -6.96 3.59
C GLU A 73 -7.62 -7.59 3.53
N ILE A 74 -6.96 -7.69 4.69
CA ILE A 74 -5.58 -8.18 4.81
C ILE A 74 -5.40 -9.23 5.91
N GLY A 75 -6.50 -9.81 6.43
CA GLY A 75 -6.47 -11.00 7.30
C GLY A 75 -5.24 -11.09 8.21
N ASP A 76 -4.40 -12.09 7.95
CA ASP A 76 -3.14 -12.35 8.66
C ASP A 76 -1.87 -11.95 7.86
N LEU A 77 -2.01 -11.09 6.84
CA LEU A 77 -0.87 -10.62 6.04
C LEU A 77 -0.01 -9.64 6.84
N ALA A 78 1.30 -9.79 6.73
CA ALA A 78 2.23 -8.78 7.19
C ALA A 78 2.55 -7.81 6.06
N ILE A 79 2.02 -6.59 6.12
CA ILE A 79 2.27 -5.55 5.11
C ILE A 79 3.63 -4.88 5.36
N ALA A 80 4.55 -5.04 4.41
CA ALA A 80 5.89 -4.45 4.48
C ALA A 80 5.94 -3.04 3.88
N GLY A 81 5.11 -2.75 2.89
CA GLY A 81 5.06 -1.43 2.27
C GLY A 81 3.98 -1.28 1.21
N VAL A 82 3.61 -0.03 0.96
CA VAL A 82 2.65 0.37 -0.06
C VAL A 82 3.25 1.50 -0.90
N ARG A 83 3.12 1.39 -2.22
CA ARG A 83 3.61 2.37 -3.19
C ARG A 83 2.58 2.61 -4.28
N ASP A 84 2.61 3.79 -4.86
CA ASP A 84 1.95 4.09 -6.14
C ASP A 84 2.93 4.78 -7.09
N ASP A 85 2.46 5.30 -8.21
CA ASP A 85 3.29 5.99 -9.23
C ASP A 85 4.08 7.19 -8.68
N ARG A 86 3.68 7.75 -7.54
CA ARG A 86 4.35 8.89 -6.88
C ARG A 86 5.33 8.45 -5.80
N GLY A 87 5.42 7.15 -5.51
CA GLY A 87 6.35 6.58 -4.53
C GLY A 87 5.65 5.99 -3.30
N ASN A 88 6.34 6.03 -2.16
CA ASN A 88 5.83 5.43 -0.92
C ASN A 88 4.55 6.11 -0.44
N ARG A 89 3.56 5.31 -0.05
CA ARG A 89 2.30 5.78 0.51
C ARG A 89 2.24 5.48 2.00
N LYS A 90 1.70 6.44 2.77
CA LYS A 90 1.27 6.16 4.13
C LYS A 90 0.04 5.27 4.08
N PHE A 91 -0.05 4.35 5.02
CA PHE A 91 -1.20 3.48 5.18
C PHE A 91 -1.46 3.25 6.67
N LYS A 92 -2.68 2.85 7.01
CA LYS A 92 -3.04 2.37 8.34
C LYS A 92 -3.68 1.00 8.22
N ILE A 93 -3.48 0.19 9.26
CA ILE A 93 -4.19 -1.06 9.44
C ILE A 93 -5.20 -0.82 10.55
N VAL A 94 -6.49 -0.96 10.21
CA VAL A 94 -7.60 -0.76 11.14
C VAL A 94 -8.42 -2.05 11.18
N GLY A 95 -8.28 -2.81 12.28
CA GLY A 95 -8.73 -4.20 12.31
C GLY A 95 -7.96 -5.04 11.28
N ASN A 96 -8.66 -5.83 10.48
CA ASN A 96 -8.06 -6.66 9.41
C ASN A 96 -8.13 -5.97 8.04
N LYS A 97 -8.11 -4.64 8.03
CA LYS A 97 -8.21 -3.85 6.80
C LYS A 97 -7.03 -2.91 6.64
N LEU A 98 -6.43 -2.94 5.46
CA LEU A 98 -5.46 -1.96 4.98
C LEU A 98 -6.20 -0.77 4.40
N ARG A 99 -5.86 0.43 4.88
CA ARG A 99 -6.38 1.70 4.38
C ARG A 99 -5.24 2.54 3.80
N VAL A 100 -5.41 2.99 2.57
CA VAL A 100 -4.47 3.85 1.86
C VAL A 100 -5.25 5.03 1.26
N SER A 101 -4.87 6.26 1.58
CA SER A 101 -5.56 7.46 1.07
C SER A 101 -4.92 8.03 -0.19
N ASN A 102 -5.78 8.65 -1.01
CA ASN A 102 -5.40 9.45 -2.16
C ASN A 102 -4.44 8.70 -3.09
N VAL A 103 -4.69 7.42 -3.38
CA VAL A 103 -3.90 6.59 -4.30
C VAL A 103 -4.08 7.10 -5.73
N ARG A 104 -2.99 7.11 -6.51
CA ARG A 104 -3.02 7.48 -7.92
C ARG A 104 -2.34 6.43 -8.79
N GLY A 105 -3.01 6.03 -9.86
CA GLY A 105 -2.53 4.98 -10.74
C GLY A 105 -2.57 3.60 -10.07
N ALA A 106 -1.70 2.71 -10.53
CA ALA A 106 -1.58 1.38 -9.93
C ALA A 106 -0.88 1.47 -8.57
N MET A 107 -1.34 0.63 -7.63
CA MET A 107 -0.78 0.53 -6.30
C MET A 107 -0.08 -0.81 -6.12
N THR A 108 1.16 -0.79 -5.65
CA THR A 108 1.92 -1.98 -5.32
C THR A 108 1.99 -2.16 -3.81
N ILE A 109 1.67 -3.36 -3.33
CA ILE A 109 1.71 -3.75 -1.93
C ILE A 109 2.71 -4.89 -1.79
N THR A 110 3.75 -4.71 -0.98
CA THR A 110 4.69 -5.77 -0.62
C THR A 110 4.26 -6.35 0.72
N TYR A 111 4.13 -7.68 0.80
CA TYR A 111 3.63 -8.36 1.99
C TYR A 111 4.18 -9.79 2.09
N SER A 112 3.98 -10.40 3.26
CA SER A 112 4.14 -11.83 3.45
C SER A 112 2.85 -12.45 3.99
N PHE A 113 2.65 -13.74 3.72
CA PHE A 113 1.50 -14.51 4.18
C PHE A 113 1.96 -15.76 4.94
N LEU A 114 1.02 -16.44 5.57
CA LEU A 114 1.27 -17.63 6.38
C LEU A 114 0.59 -18.86 5.79
N GLN A 115 1.08 -20.03 6.19
CA GLN A 115 0.31 -21.26 6.05
C GLN A 115 -0.67 -21.40 7.20
N HIS A 116 -1.81 -22.02 6.92
CA HIS A 116 -2.89 -22.25 7.87
C HIS A 116 -3.23 -23.73 7.97
N ASP A 117 -3.50 -24.21 9.18
CA ASP A 117 -3.93 -25.59 9.41
C ASP A 117 -5.41 -25.83 9.06
N MET A 118 -6.17 -24.74 8.88
CA MET A 118 -7.58 -24.75 8.50
C MET A 118 -7.76 -24.28 7.07
N ALA A 119 -8.88 -24.62 6.45
CA ALA A 119 -9.23 -24.24 5.08
C ALA A 119 -9.64 -22.75 4.97
N ASN A 120 -8.70 -21.85 5.29
CA ASN A 120 -8.89 -20.40 5.31
C ASN A 120 -7.65 -19.65 4.81
N GLY A 121 -6.84 -20.25 3.94
CA GLY A 121 -5.61 -19.65 3.42
C GLY A 121 -4.82 -20.69 2.63
N LEU A 122 -3.49 -20.53 2.55
CA LEU A 122 -2.58 -21.55 2.04
C LEU A 122 -2.44 -22.70 3.04
N LEU A 123 -2.72 -23.93 2.61
CA LEU A 123 -2.56 -25.14 3.42
C LEU A 123 -1.12 -25.70 3.29
N PRO A 124 -0.62 -26.47 4.27
CA PRO A 124 0.67 -27.15 4.19
C PRO A 124 0.86 -28.07 2.97
N GLY A 125 -0.23 -28.49 2.33
CA GLY A 125 -0.22 -29.27 1.09
C GLY A 125 -0.15 -28.45 -0.21
N GLY A 126 -0.02 -27.12 -0.13
CA GLY A 126 0.09 -26.22 -1.27
C GLY A 126 -1.24 -25.80 -1.91
N SER A 127 -2.37 -26.32 -1.44
CA SER A 127 -3.70 -25.89 -1.89
C SER A 127 -4.21 -24.70 -1.07
N THR A 128 -5.13 -23.92 -1.63
CA THR A 128 -5.70 -22.73 -0.99
C THR A 128 -7.22 -22.78 -0.94
N VAL A 129 -7.81 -22.33 0.17
CA VAL A 129 -9.26 -22.07 0.27
C VAL A 129 -9.46 -20.67 0.84
N ILE A 130 -9.99 -19.76 0.03
CA ILE A 130 -10.08 -18.33 0.36
C ILE A 130 -11.53 -17.79 0.37
N TRP A 131 -12.49 -18.56 -0.13
CA TRP A 131 -13.90 -18.17 -0.15
C TRP A 131 -14.61 -18.63 1.13
N PRO A 132 -15.60 -17.87 1.67
CA PRO A 132 -16.13 -16.60 1.17
C PRO A 132 -15.40 -15.35 1.66
N TYR A 133 -14.61 -15.44 2.74
CA TYR A 133 -14.15 -14.26 3.49
C TYR A 133 -12.67 -14.32 3.88
N PHE A 134 -11.88 -15.21 3.29
CA PHE A 134 -10.51 -15.50 3.70
C PHE A 134 -9.47 -15.14 2.64
N CYS A 135 -9.83 -14.40 1.58
CA CYS A 135 -8.85 -13.94 0.60
C CYS A 135 -7.75 -13.09 1.27
N GLY A 136 -8.12 -12.32 2.30
CA GLY A 136 -7.19 -11.54 3.10
C GLY A 136 -6.15 -12.37 3.85
N ASN A 137 -6.24 -13.70 3.89
CA ASN A 137 -5.17 -14.54 4.46
C ASN A 137 -4.11 -14.93 3.43
N LEU A 138 -4.35 -14.63 2.15
CA LEU A 138 -3.43 -14.98 1.07
C LEU A 138 -2.95 -13.76 0.28
N PHE A 139 -3.81 -12.74 0.08
CA PHE A 139 -3.45 -11.50 -0.61
C PHE A 139 -4.39 -10.34 -0.22
N PRO A 140 -3.96 -9.06 -0.36
CA PRO A 140 -4.83 -7.92 -0.10
C PRO A 140 -6.01 -7.91 -1.08
N CYS A 141 -7.25 -7.95 -0.59
CA CYS A 141 -8.42 -8.21 -1.44
C CYS A 141 -9.68 -7.47 -0.99
N HIS A 142 -10.77 -7.65 -1.75
CA HIS A 142 -12.13 -7.43 -1.27
C HIS A 142 -12.89 -8.76 -1.39
N SER A 143 -13.51 -9.26 -0.32
CA SER A 143 -14.21 -10.56 -0.33
C SER A 143 -15.41 -10.62 -1.28
N LYS A 144 -15.87 -9.45 -1.76
CA LYS A 144 -16.89 -9.28 -2.80
C LYS A 144 -16.32 -8.40 -3.92
N PRO A 145 -15.47 -8.92 -4.80
CA PRO A 145 -14.94 -8.12 -5.91
C PRO A 145 -16.08 -7.61 -6.80
N ALA A 146 -15.87 -6.47 -7.43
CA ALA A 146 -16.82 -5.94 -8.41
C ALA A 146 -16.93 -6.88 -9.63
N ASP A 147 -18.06 -6.83 -10.32
CA ASP A 147 -18.24 -7.60 -11.54
C ASP A 147 -17.23 -7.13 -12.61
N GLY A 148 -16.49 -8.08 -13.19
CA GLY A 148 -15.50 -7.78 -14.24
C GLY A 148 -14.07 -7.54 -13.73
N THR A 149 -13.81 -7.62 -12.42
CA THR A 149 -12.43 -7.57 -11.90
C THR A 149 -11.59 -8.71 -12.48
N THR A 150 -10.37 -8.38 -12.92
CA THR A 150 -9.41 -9.36 -13.48
C THR A 150 -8.37 -9.78 -12.44
N PHE A 151 -7.95 -11.05 -12.49
CA PHE A 151 -6.91 -11.60 -11.61
C PHE A 151 -5.82 -12.30 -12.42
N THR A 152 -4.56 -12.03 -12.08
CA THR A 152 -3.39 -12.71 -12.62
C THR A 152 -2.50 -13.20 -11.48
N LEU A 153 -1.92 -14.39 -11.63
CA LEU A 153 -1.02 -14.99 -10.65
C LEU A 153 0.25 -15.48 -11.34
N SER A 154 1.39 -15.02 -10.83
CA SER A 154 2.72 -15.57 -11.10
C SER A 154 3.24 -16.26 -9.85
N LEU A 155 3.78 -17.46 -10.02
CA LEU A 155 4.36 -18.27 -8.94
C LEU A 155 5.85 -18.46 -9.23
N ASP A 156 6.67 -18.05 -8.27
CA ASP A 156 8.12 -18.22 -8.28
C ASP A 156 8.55 -19.19 -7.18
N ASN A 157 9.68 -19.86 -7.42
CA ASN A 157 10.34 -20.75 -6.45
C ASN A 157 9.39 -21.84 -5.88
N VAL A 158 8.66 -22.50 -6.78
CA VAL A 158 7.77 -23.66 -6.57
C VAL A 158 8.53 -24.98 -6.38
#